data_AF-A0AAV5IXH6-F1
#
_entry.id   AF-A0AAV5IXH6-F1
#
_cell.length_a   1.000
_cell.length_b   1.000
_cell.length_c   1.000
_cell.angle_alpha   90.00
_cell.angle_beta   90.00
_cell.angle_gamma   90.00
#
_symmetry.space_group_name_H-M   'P 1'
#
loop_
_entity.id
_entity.type
_entity.pdbx_description
1 polymer ?
#
loop_
_entity_poly.entity_id
_entity_poly.type
_entity_poly.pdbx_seq_one_letter_code
_entity_poly.pdbx_strand_id
1 'polypeptide(L)'
;MRSMCIDYIPSPEISFLKAIGGRVNKARMKLIFVFLDSNAVEPTTNQTYGSLLLNLAAIKAFASGILVPKGYIWPVNPNKYLGPSTTLVGDAHKLGLEVHASGFANDMPASYNYSYDPTTVYLQFMDNSQFSVDVVITAFPMTAAETIGKVLIISHNGANGIYPGCTDLAYEQAVNDGADVIDCTVQMSKDGVAFCLDSPDLIGDTNAVMTFMSHSSSVPEIQKENGIFSFDLTWSEIQTLKPQIISPFGQNAGYQSPEPG
;
A
#
# COMPACT_ATOMS: atom_id res chain seq x y z
N MET A 1 9.03 -25.27 9.86
CA MET A 1 9.16 -24.20 8.85
C MET A 1 7.92 -24.24 7.97
N ARG A 2 6.93 -23.36 8.18
CA ARG A 2 5.81 -23.22 7.23
C ARG A 2 6.41 -22.61 5.95
N SER A 3 6.21 -23.27 4.80
CA SER A 3 6.61 -22.70 3.52
C SER A 3 5.76 -21.46 3.25
N MET A 4 6.37 -20.29 3.15
CA MET A 4 5.68 -19.06 2.76
C MET A 4 5.41 -19.13 1.26
N CYS A 5 4.14 -19.09 0.85
CA CYS A 5 3.76 -19.00 -0.55
C CYS A 5 3.61 -17.53 -0.90
N ILE A 6 4.35 -17.06 -1.92
CA ILE A 6 4.22 -15.70 -2.44
C ILE A 6 3.26 -15.78 -3.62
N ASP A 7 2.06 -15.24 -3.45
CA ASP A 7 1.01 -15.28 -4.48
C ASP A 7 0.98 -14.01 -5.34
N TYR A 8 1.41 -12.88 -4.78
CA TYR A 8 1.38 -11.55 -5.39
C TYR A 8 2.75 -10.87 -5.30
N ILE A 9 3.17 -10.20 -6.39
CA ILE A 9 4.33 -9.32 -6.41
C ILE A 9 3.87 -7.93 -6.88
N PRO A 10 3.62 -6.99 -5.96
CA PRO A 10 3.30 -5.62 -6.30
C PRO A 10 4.57 -4.81 -6.57
N SER A 11 4.54 -3.91 -7.55
CA SER A 11 5.58 -2.88 -7.72
C SER A 11 5.07 -1.69 -8.53
N PRO A 12 5.50 -0.46 -8.21
CA PRO A 12 5.22 0.73 -9.01
C PRO A 12 6.15 0.88 -10.22
N GLU A 13 7.18 0.03 -10.36
CA GLU A 13 8.20 0.15 -11.40
C GLU A 13 7.96 -0.80 -12.57
N ILE A 14 7.73 -0.25 -13.77
CA ILE A 14 7.42 -1.05 -14.97
C ILE A 14 8.62 -1.92 -15.37
N SER A 15 9.83 -1.37 -15.30
CA SER A 15 11.06 -2.08 -15.64
C SER A 15 11.26 -3.30 -14.73
N PHE A 16 11.02 -3.14 -13.42
CA PHE A 16 11.10 -4.22 -12.45
C PHE A 16 10.10 -5.34 -12.75
N LEU A 17 8.80 -5.02 -12.94
CA LEU A 17 7.79 -6.03 -13.21
C LEU A 17 8.05 -6.80 -14.51
N LYS A 18 8.56 -6.12 -15.55
CA LYS A 18 8.97 -6.78 -16.80
C LYS A 18 10.16 -7.70 -16.58
N ALA A 19 11.18 -7.26 -15.83
CA ALA A 19 12.37 -8.05 -15.55
C ALA A 19 12.05 -9.30 -14.72
N ILE A 20 11.26 -9.16 -13.65
CA ILE A 20 10.89 -10.28 -12.77
C ILE A 20 9.91 -11.23 -13.47
N GLY A 21 9.05 -10.72 -14.35
CA GLY A 21 8.14 -11.53 -15.14
C GLY A 21 8.83 -12.57 -16.03
N GLY A 22 10.08 -12.35 -16.45
CA GLY A 22 10.86 -13.36 -17.15
C GLY A 22 11.43 -14.47 -16.25
N ARG A 23 11.33 -14.32 -14.93
CA ARG A 23 12.00 -15.17 -13.93
C ARG A 23 11.03 -15.92 -13.01
N VAL A 24 9.76 -15.50 -12.93
CA VAL A 24 8.76 -16.09 -12.04
C VAL A 24 7.80 -17.03 -12.77
N ASN A 25 7.22 -17.97 -12.03
CA ASN A 25 6.15 -18.82 -12.53
C ASN A 25 4.82 -18.06 -12.52
N LYS A 26 4.46 -17.47 -13.68
CA LYS A 26 3.22 -16.70 -13.87
C LYS A 26 1.93 -17.50 -13.73
N ALA A 27 1.99 -18.83 -13.64
CA ALA A 27 0.82 -19.66 -13.33
C ALA A 27 0.49 -19.70 -11.84
N ARG A 28 1.45 -19.29 -10.98
CA ARG A 28 1.29 -19.26 -9.52
C ARG A 28 1.40 -17.85 -8.93
N MET A 29 2.20 -16.99 -9.56
CA MET A 29 2.45 -15.62 -9.08
C MET A 29 1.76 -14.59 -9.97
N LYS A 30 1.02 -13.67 -9.35
CA LYS A 30 0.40 -12.53 -10.02
C LYS A 30 1.27 -11.28 -9.84
N LEU A 31 1.64 -10.67 -10.95
CA LEU A 31 2.35 -9.39 -10.96
C LEU A 31 1.33 -8.25 -10.90
N ILE A 32 1.45 -7.36 -9.92
CA ILE A 32 0.49 -6.27 -9.69
C ILE A 32 1.20 -4.93 -9.93
N PHE A 33 0.69 -4.14 -10.87
CA PHE A 33 1.23 -2.80 -11.11
C PHE A 33 0.62 -1.79 -10.15
N VAL A 34 1.46 -1.16 -9.32
CA VAL A 34 1.04 -0.23 -8.27
C VAL A 34 1.00 1.19 -8.83
N PHE A 35 -0.15 1.84 -8.72
CA PHE A 35 -0.30 3.26 -9.02
C PHE A 35 -0.01 4.07 -7.77
N LEU A 36 0.82 5.10 -7.93
CA LEU A 36 1.04 6.11 -6.89
C LEU A 36 0.10 7.31 -7.12
N ASP A 37 0.47 8.48 -6.61
CA ASP A 37 -0.25 9.72 -6.92
C ASP A 37 -0.36 9.95 -8.44
N SER A 38 -1.49 10.50 -8.90
CA SER A 38 -1.76 10.68 -10.33
C SER A 38 -0.76 11.58 -11.05
N ASN A 39 -0.10 12.47 -10.32
CA ASN A 39 0.92 13.38 -10.84
C ASN A 39 2.35 12.85 -10.62
N ALA A 40 2.53 11.80 -9.82
CA ALA A 40 3.82 11.15 -9.68
C ALA A 40 4.23 10.53 -11.02
N VAL A 41 5.53 10.50 -11.28
CA VAL A 41 6.11 10.06 -12.55
C VAL A 41 6.67 8.65 -12.38
N GLU A 42 6.32 7.75 -13.29
CA GLU A 42 6.94 6.43 -13.36
C GLU A 42 8.31 6.56 -14.07
N PRO A 43 9.40 6.08 -13.45
CA PRO A 43 10.76 6.42 -13.87
C PRO A 43 11.16 5.81 -15.23
N THR A 44 10.60 4.67 -15.61
CA THR A 44 10.97 3.98 -16.86
C THR A 44 10.41 4.67 -18.10
N THR A 45 9.18 5.18 -18.01
CA THR A 45 8.42 5.75 -19.13
C THR A 45 8.38 7.27 -19.11
N ASN A 46 8.77 7.88 -17.99
CA ASN A 46 8.67 9.32 -17.74
C ASN A 46 7.25 9.88 -17.96
N GLN A 47 6.23 9.04 -17.75
CA GLN A 47 4.82 9.40 -17.81
C GLN A 47 4.26 9.45 -16.39
N THR A 48 3.22 10.26 -16.18
CA THR A 48 2.52 10.23 -14.89
C THR A 48 1.70 8.97 -14.74
N TYR A 49 1.52 8.49 -13.50
CA TYR A 49 0.63 7.35 -13.23
C TYR A 49 -0.79 7.60 -13.74
N GLY A 50 -1.29 8.83 -13.65
CA GLY A 50 -2.60 9.20 -14.23
C GLY A 50 -2.65 9.01 -15.75
N SER A 51 -1.56 9.29 -16.46
CA SER A 51 -1.48 9.09 -17.92
C SER A 51 -1.38 7.60 -18.28
N LEU A 52 -0.62 6.83 -17.51
CA LEU A 52 -0.47 5.38 -17.71
C LEU A 52 -1.81 4.63 -17.53
N LEU A 53 -2.66 5.10 -16.62
CA LEU A 53 -3.98 4.52 -16.37
C LEU A 53 -4.87 4.49 -17.62
N LEU A 54 -4.68 5.45 -18.53
CA LEU A 54 -5.45 5.55 -19.77
C LEU A 54 -5.12 4.43 -20.77
N ASN A 55 -4.07 3.64 -20.53
CA ASN A 55 -3.65 2.54 -21.40
C ASN A 55 -3.52 1.21 -20.63
N LEU A 56 -4.65 0.73 -20.11
CA LEU A 56 -4.75 -0.56 -19.41
C LEU A 56 -4.29 -1.74 -20.28
N ALA A 57 -4.44 -1.67 -21.61
CA ALA A 57 -3.99 -2.72 -22.51
C ALA A 57 -2.45 -2.89 -22.50
N ALA A 58 -1.71 -1.78 -22.43
CA ALA A 58 -0.26 -1.82 -22.28
C ALA A 58 0.16 -2.41 -20.93
N ILE A 59 -0.60 -2.13 -19.86
CA ILE A 59 -0.36 -2.68 -18.52
C ILE A 59 -0.61 -4.19 -18.49
N LYS A 60 -1.70 -4.65 -19.14
CA LYS A 60 -2.04 -6.08 -19.25
C LYS A 60 -0.93 -6.92 -19.91
N ALA A 61 -0.08 -6.31 -20.73
CA ALA A 61 1.04 -7.03 -21.34
C ALA A 61 2.09 -7.52 -20.33
N PHE A 62 2.18 -6.92 -19.14
CA PHE A 62 3.19 -7.29 -18.13
C PHE A 62 2.60 -7.56 -16.73
N ALA A 63 1.38 -7.10 -16.43
CA ALA A 63 0.74 -7.28 -15.13
C ALA A 63 -0.52 -8.15 -15.23
N SER A 64 -0.83 -8.84 -14.14
CA SER A 64 -2.07 -9.61 -13.94
C SER A 64 -3.17 -8.78 -13.27
N GLY A 65 -2.80 -7.69 -12.60
CA GLY A 65 -3.72 -6.74 -11.98
C GLY A 65 -3.07 -5.39 -11.72
N ILE A 66 -3.87 -4.46 -11.22
CA ILE A 66 -3.46 -3.11 -10.82
C ILE A 66 -3.83 -2.88 -9.36
N LEU A 67 -2.96 -2.17 -8.63
CA LEU A 67 -3.24 -1.67 -7.29
C LEU A 67 -3.36 -0.15 -7.37
N VAL A 68 -4.52 0.39 -7.01
CA VAL A 68 -4.81 1.82 -7.12
C VAL A 68 -5.32 2.40 -5.79
N PRO A 69 -4.91 3.63 -5.43
CA PRO A 69 -5.58 4.37 -4.37
C PRO A 69 -7.07 4.51 -4.70
N LYS A 70 -7.94 4.35 -3.71
CA LYS A 70 -9.41 4.38 -3.90
C LYS A 70 -9.95 5.62 -4.63
N GLY A 71 -9.22 6.74 -4.58
CA GLY A 71 -9.53 7.98 -5.31
C GLY A 71 -9.51 7.85 -6.85
N TYR A 72 -8.77 6.89 -7.41
CA TYR A 72 -8.78 6.59 -8.86
C TYR A 72 -10.11 5.96 -9.32
N ILE A 73 -10.76 5.21 -8.44
CA ILE A 73 -12.04 4.55 -8.71
C ILE A 73 -13.17 5.50 -8.37
N TRP A 74 -13.08 6.17 -7.21
CA TRP A 74 -14.11 7.09 -6.74
C TRP A 74 -13.50 8.39 -6.21
N PRO A 75 -13.43 9.44 -7.07
CA PRO A 75 -12.85 10.70 -6.68
C PRO A 75 -13.63 11.39 -5.57
N VAL A 76 -12.91 12.02 -4.65
CA VAL A 76 -13.46 12.93 -3.64
C VAL A 76 -13.12 14.35 -4.05
N ASN A 77 -14.13 15.21 -4.14
CA ASN A 77 -13.92 16.61 -4.51
C ASN A 77 -13.30 17.41 -3.35
N PRO A 78 -12.81 18.65 -3.59
CA PRO A 78 -12.19 19.48 -2.55
C PRO A 78 -13.10 19.77 -1.34
N ASN A 79 -14.42 19.73 -1.53
CA ASN A 79 -15.41 19.91 -0.47
C ASN A 79 -15.70 18.63 0.33
N LYS A 80 -14.89 17.57 0.15
CA LYS A 80 -14.99 16.26 0.82
C LYS A 80 -16.24 15.45 0.48
N TYR A 81 -16.89 15.73 -0.66
CA TYR A 81 -17.98 14.90 -1.18
C TYR A 81 -17.51 14.01 -2.33
N LEU A 82 -18.16 12.86 -2.50
CA LEU A 82 -17.92 11.96 -3.62
C LEU A 82 -18.34 12.62 -4.94
N GLY A 83 -17.49 12.48 -5.96
CA GLY A 83 -17.86 12.68 -7.35
C GLY A 83 -18.54 11.43 -7.95
N PRO A 84 -18.78 11.40 -9.26
CA PRO A 84 -19.15 10.16 -9.95
C PRO A 84 -17.99 9.15 -9.92
N SER A 85 -18.30 7.86 -9.80
CA SER A 85 -17.32 6.79 -9.95
C SER A 85 -16.79 6.74 -11.38
N THR A 86 -15.53 6.30 -11.54
CA THR A 86 -14.91 6.09 -12.85
C THR A 86 -15.30 4.73 -13.43
N THR A 87 -14.99 4.50 -14.72
CA THR A 87 -15.17 3.19 -15.38
C THR A 87 -14.00 2.23 -15.15
N LEU A 88 -12.99 2.64 -14.37
CA LEU A 88 -11.71 1.96 -14.25
C LEU A 88 -11.84 0.47 -13.95
N VAL A 89 -12.68 0.11 -12.96
CA VAL A 89 -12.86 -1.28 -12.53
C VAL A 89 -13.41 -2.12 -13.68
N GLY A 90 -14.49 -1.67 -14.30
CA GLY A 90 -15.10 -2.37 -15.43
C GLY A 90 -14.19 -2.48 -16.65
N ASP A 91 -13.41 -1.43 -16.95
CA ASP A 91 -12.49 -1.43 -18.09
C ASP A 91 -11.26 -2.33 -17.86
N ALA A 92 -10.74 -2.40 -16.63
CA ALA A 92 -9.70 -3.34 -16.23
C ALA A 92 -10.20 -4.80 -16.32
N HIS A 93 -11.40 -5.08 -15.80
CA HIS A 93 -12.01 -6.40 -15.85
C HIS A 93 -12.23 -6.91 -17.28
N LYS A 94 -12.66 -6.04 -18.21
CA LYS A 94 -12.79 -6.40 -19.64
C LYS A 94 -11.48 -6.89 -20.26
N LEU A 95 -10.33 -6.43 -19.72
CA LEU A 95 -8.99 -6.85 -20.16
C LEU A 95 -8.44 -8.01 -19.32
N GLY A 96 -9.19 -8.52 -18.35
CA GLY A 96 -8.76 -9.55 -17.42
C GLY A 96 -7.64 -9.09 -16.49
N LEU A 97 -7.65 -7.82 -16.09
CA LEU A 97 -6.84 -7.28 -15.01
C LEU A 97 -7.65 -7.32 -13.70
N GLU A 98 -7.07 -7.86 -12.63
CA GLU A 98 -7.61 -7.68 -11.29
C GLU A 98 -7.44 -6.22 -10.83
N VAL A 99 -8.38 -5.72 -10.02
CA VAL A 99 -8.30 -4.40 -9.42
C VAL A 99 -8.23 -4.52 -7.91
N HIS A 100 -7.09 -4.08 -7.37
CA HIS A 100 -6.80 -4.03 -5.94
C HIS A 100 -6.93 -2.57 -5.50
N ALA A 101 -7.78 -2.30 -4.52
CA ALA A 101 -7.98 -0.95 -4.01
C ALA A 101 -7.25 -0.75 -2.67
N SER A 102 -6.57 0.39 -2.52
CA SER A 102 -5.87 0.77 -1.29
C SER A 102 -6.32 2.13 -0.75
N GLY A 103 -5.79 2.50 0.42
CA GLY A 103 -6.08 3.79 1.05
C GLY A 103 -7.36 3.80 1.88
N PHE A 104 -7.80 2.63 2.35
CA PHE A 104 -8.86 2.53 3.35
C PHE A 104 -8.28 2.80 4.73
N ALA A 105 -8.90 3.74 5.44
CA ALA A 105 -8.39 4.27 6.69
C ALA A 105 -9.56 4.58 7.62
N ASN A 106 -9.57 3.97 8.80
CA ASN A 106 -10.61 4.22 9.82
C ASN A 106 -10.26 5.42 10.70
N ASP A 107 -8.97 5.76 10.78
CA ASP A 107 -8.38 6.83 11.56
C ASP A 107 -8.34 8.17 10.82
N MET A 108 -8.85 8.21 9.58
CA MET A 108 -8.93 9.40 8.74
C MET A 108 -10.37 9.74 8.36
N PRO A 109 -10.73 11.04 8.30
CA PRO A 109 -12.04 11.45 7.79
C PRO A 109 -12.25 10.99 6.35
N ALA A 110 -13.19 10.08 6.15
CA ALA A 110 -13.69 9.73 4.83
C ALA A 110 -14.52 10.87 4.23
N SER A 111 -15.03 10.67 3.00
CA SER A 111 -16.00 11.60 2.43
C SER A 111 -17.24 11.71 3.31
N TYR A 112 -17.84 12.91 3.40
CA TYR A 112 -19.06 13.13 4.17
C TYR A 112 -20.25 12.28 3.69
N ASN A 113 -20.23 11.82 2.43
CA ASN A 113 -21.22 10.87 1.92
C ASN A 113 -21.29 9.56 2.72
N TYR A 114 -20.21 9.18 3.40
CA TYR A 114 -20.16 7.96 4.22
C TYR A 114 -20.61 8.18 5.66
N SER A 115 -21.03 9.40 6.03
CA SER A 115 -21.48 9.72 7.40
C SER A 115 -20.50 9.31 8.50
N TYR A 116 -19.20 9.34 8.20
CA TYR A 116 -18.10 8.89 9.08
C TYR A 116 -18.12 7.40 9.45
N ASP A 117 -18.90 6.58 8.74
CA ASP A 117 -18.89 5.13 8.89
C ASP A 117 -17.86 4.50 7.93
N PRO A 118 -16.75 3.94 8.45
CA PRO A 118 -15.74 3.31 7.61
C PRO A 118 -16.28 2.08 6.89
N THR A 119 -17.20 1.32 7.48
CA THR A 119 -17.77 0.09 6.89
C THR A 119 -18.52 0.38 5.60
N THR A 120 -19.24 1.51 5.54
CA THR A 120 -19.91 1.97 4.32
C THR A 120 -18.89 2.24 3.19
N VAL A 121 -17.67 2.70 3.51
CA VAL A 121 -16.60 2.87 2.51
C VAL A 121 -16.20 1.54 1.91
N TYR A 122 -16.01 0.49 2.72
CA TYR A 122 -15.63 -0.83 2.23
C TYR A 122 -16.74 -1.45 1.38
N LEU A 123 -17.98 -1.46 1.86
CA LEU A 123 -19.16 -1.96 1.13
C LEU A 123 -19.28 -1.30 -0.24
N GLN A 124 -19.05 0.01 -0.31
CA GLN A 124 -19.13 0.77 -1.56
C GLN A 124 -18.15 0.29 -2.63
N PHE A 125 -17.02 -0.33 -2.26
CA PHE A 125 -16.02 -0.85 -3.21
C PHE A 125 -16.14 -2.36 -3.43
N MET A 126 -16.65 -3.09 -2.44
CA MET A 126 -16.71 -4.56 -2.45
C MET A 126 -18.02 -5.14 -2.97
N ASP A 127 -19.13 -4.42 -2.82
CA ASP A 127 -20.44 -4.93 -3.23
C ASP A 127 -21.37 -3.77 -3.62
N ASN A 128 -21.17 -3.23 -4.81
CA ASN A 128 -22.07 -2.23 -5.39
C ASN A 128 -22.58 -2.67 -6.77
N SER A 129 -23.69 -2.08 -7.22
CA SER A 129 -24.36 -2.47 -8.47
C SER A 129 -23.61 -2.10 -9.76
N GLN A 130 -22.60 -1.24 -9.68
CA GLN A 130 -21.82 -0.73 -10.82
C GLN A 130 -20.51 -1.51 -11.01
N PHE A 131 -19.86 -1.88 -9.91
CA PHE A 131 -18.60 -2.62 -9.92
C PHE A 131 -18.32 -3.28 -8.55
N SER A 132 -17.38 -4.21 -8.55
CA SER A 132 -16.74 -4.76 -7.34
C SER A 132 -15.25 -4.80 -7.60
N VAL A 133 -14.42 -4.37 -6.64
CA VAL A 133 -12.98 -4.64 -6.71
C VAL A 133 -12.71 -6.12 -6.39
N ASP A 134 -11.56 -6.64 -6.81
CA ASP A 134 -11.17 -8.03 -6.55
C ASP A 134 -10.49 -8.18 -5.20
N VAL A 135 -9.77 -7.13 -4.78
CA VAL A 135 -8.95 -7.13 -3.56
C VAL A 135 -9.04 -5.77 -2.87
N VAL A 136 -9.11 -5.79 -1.54
CA VAL A 136 -8.90 -4.60 -0.69
C VAL A 136 -7.63 -4.74 0.11
N ILE A 137 -6.80 -3.70 0.05
CA ILE A 137 -5.57 -3.53 0.82
C ILE A 137 -5.85 -2.54 1.95
N THR A 138 -5.75 -2.99 3.20
CA THR A 138 -6.10 -2.15 4.37
C THR A 138 -5.27 -2.43 5.61
N ALA A 139 -5.09 -1.40 6.43
CA ALA A 139 -4.54 -1.46 7.79
C ALA A 139 -5.57 -1.96 8.83
N PHE A 140 -6.85 -2.04 8.45
CA PHE A 140 -8.00 -2.31 9.32
C PHE A 140 -8.78 -3.55 8.82
N PRO A 141 -8.17 -4.75 8.86
CA PRO A 141 -8.78 -5.96 8.31
C PRO A 141 -10.13 -6.31 8.96
N MET A 142 -10.31 -6.03 10.25
CA MET A 142 -11.57 -6.27 10.96
C MET A 142 -12.76 -5.57 10.28
N THR A 143 -12.59 -4.29 9.93
CA THR A 143 -13.67 -3.50 9.29
C THR A 143 -13.96 -3.98 7.87
N ALA A 144 -12.93 -4.44 7.15
CA ALA A 144 -13.13 -5.07 5.85
C ALA A 144 -13.89 -6.40 5.98
N ALA A 145 -13.53 -7.24 6.96
CA ALA A 145 -14.11 -8.56 7.17
C ALA A 145 -15.57 -8.52 7.64
N GLU A 146 -16.00 -7.43 8.29
CA GLU A 146 -17.40 -7.22 8.67
C GLU A 146 -18.32 -6.96 7.47
N THR A 147 -17.76 -6.66 6.30
CA THR A 147 -18.56 -6.45 5.09
C THR A 147 -18.90 -7.77 4.39
N ILE A 148 -20.12 -7.86 3.85
CA ILE A 148 -20.58 -9.05 3.12
C ILE A 148 -20.13 -8.88 1.66
N GLY A 149 -19.14 -9.65 1.21
CA GLY A 149 -18.64 -9.59 -0.16
C GLY A 149 -17.63 -10.71 -0.46
N LYS A 150 -17.48 -11.11 -1.72
CA LYS A 150 -16.47 -12.11 -2.15
C LYS A 150 -15.21 -11.41 -2.65
N VAL A 151 -14.62 -10.59 -1.78
CA VAL A 151 -13.40 -9.80 -2.05
C VAL A 151 -12.27 -10.32 -1.16
N LEU A 152 -11.06 -10.43 -1.72
CA LEU A 152 -9.88 -10.83 -0.95
C LEU A 152 -9.43 -9.66 -0.06
N ILE A 153 -9.19 -9.92 1.22
CA ILE A 153 -8.66 -8.93 2.17
C ILE A 153 -7.17 -9.17 2.35
N ILE A 154 -6.36 -8.20 1.92
CA ILE A 154 -4.92 -8.18 2.21
C ILE A 154 -4.64 -7.13 3.29
N SER A 155 -4.11 -7.56 4.42
CA SER A 155 -3.70 -6.63 5.48
C SER A 155 -2.35 -6.00 5.13
N HIS A 156 -2.26 -4.67 5.11
CA HIS A 156 -1.02 -3.95 4.82
C HIS A 156 -0.12 -3.90 6.06
N ASN A 157 1.01 -4.60 6.06
CA ASN A 157 1.92 -4.71 7.20
C ASN A 157 1.27 -5.25 8.50
N GLY A 158 0.19 -6.03 8.35
CA GLY A 158 -0.63 -6.54 9.46
C GLY A 158 -1.75 -5.58 9.88
N ALA A 159 -2.19 -5.68 11.13
CA ALA A 159 -3.16 -4.76 11.75
C ALA A 159 -2.45 -3.47 12.24
N ASN A 160 -1.72 -2.80 11.33
CA ASN A 160 -0.88 -1.66 11.64
C ASN A 160 -1.66 -0.37 12.01
N GLY A 161 -2.99 -0.40 11.92
CA GLY A 161 -3.87 0.60 12.51
C GLY A 161 -4.03 0.48 14.04
N ILE A 162 -3.60 -0.63 14.64
CA ILE A 162 -3.74 -0.92 16.09
C ILE A 162 -2.38 -1.18 16.75
N TYR A 163 -1.47 -1.87 16.06
CA TYR A 163 -0.13 -2.22 16.54
C TYR A 163 0.97 -1.64 15.63
N PRO A 164 2.23 -1.53 16.06
CA PRO A 164 3.32 -1.18 15.15
C PRO A 164 3.36 -2.18 14.00
N GLY A 165 3.39 -1.67 12.76
CA GLY A 165 3.40 -2.50 11.56
C GLY A 165 4.61 -3.43 11.49
N CYS A 166 4.48 -4.49 10.69
CA CYS A 166 5.53 -5.47 10.47
C CYS A 166 6.02 -6.22 11.74
N THR A 167 5.20 -6.26 12.78
CA THR A 167 5.46 -7.02 14.02
C THR A 167 4.64 -8.29 14.09
N ASP A 168 5.11 -9.27 14.86
CA ASP A 168 4.36 -10.52 15.11
C ASP A 168 2.95 -10.24 15.66
N LEU A 169 2.81 -9.25 16.55
CA LEU A 169 1.51 -8.85 17.10
C LEU A 169 0.57 -8.29 16.02
N ALA A 170 1.08 -7.42 15.13
CA ALA A 170 0.27 -6.89 14.03
C ALA A 170 -0.16 -8.01 13.06
N TYR A 171 0.71 -8.98 12.79
CA TYR A 171 0.40 -10.10 11.91
C TYR A 171 -0.58 -11.08 12.55
N GLU A 172 -0.39 -11.45 13.81
CA GLU A 172 -1.33 -12.31 14.55
C GLU A 172 -2.71 -11.67 14.63
N GLN A 173 -2.76 -10.36 14.91
CA GLN A 173 -4.03 -9.64 14.93
C GLN A 173 -4.70 -9.62 13.55
N ALA A 174 -3.96 -9.39 12.46
CA ALA A 174 -4.52 -9.42 11.12
C ALA A 174 -5.15 -10.78 10.76
N VAL A 175 -4.53 -11.89 11.17
CA VAL A 175 -5.11 -13.23 11.01
C VAL A 175 -6.40 -13.37 11.81
N ASN A 176 -6.41 -12.91 13.06
CA ASN A 176 -7.59 -12.97 13.92
C ASN A 176 -8.74 -12.09 13.40
N ASP A 177 -8.40 -10.97 12.76
CA ASP A 177 -9.33 -10.03 12.14
C ASP A 177 -9.90 -10.52 10.80
N GLY A 178 -9.44 -11.67 10.30
CA GLY A 178 -9.97 -12.30 9.08
C GLY A 178 -9.28 -11.88 7.78
N ALA A 179 -8.03 -11.38 7.83
CA ALA A 179 -7.26 -11.14 6.62
C ALA A 179 -6.95 -12.48 5.90
N ASP A 180 -7.15 -12.51 4.58
CA ASP A 180 -6.84 -13.68 3.76
C ASP A 180 -5.34 -13.78 3.45
N VAL A 181 -4.69 -12.61 3.28
CA VAL A 181 -3.26 -12.48 2.97
C VAL A 181 -2.67 -11.36 3.83
N ILE A 182 -1.40 -11.52 4.22
CA ILE A 182 -0.63 -10.49 4.90
C ILE A 182 0.42 -9.95 3.92
N ASP A 183 0.37 -8.66 3.67
CA ASP A 183 1.39 -7.94 2.91
C ASP A 183 2.63 -7.69 3.77
N CYS A 184 3.79 -7.71 3.13
CA CYS A 184 5.09 -7.44 3.72
C CYS A 184 5.92 -6.65 2.70
N THR A 185 6.14 -5.37 2.99
CA THR A 185 7.12 -4.57 2.25
C THR A 185 8.52 -5.06 2.62
N VAL A 186 9.25 -5.61 1.65
CA VAL A 186 10.56 -6.22 1.90
C VAL A 186 11.66 -5.16 1.83
N GLN A 187 12.44 -5.07 2.90
CA GLN A 187 13.69 -4.30 2.99
C GLN A 187 14.89 -5.22 3.12
N MET A 188 16.09 -4.66 2.95
CA MET A 188 17.36 -5.38 3.04
C MET A 188 18.29 -4.71 4.04
N SER A 189 18.92 -5.50 4.90
CA SER A 189 20.03 -5.03 5.74
C SER A 189 21.33 -4.93 4.94
N LYS A 190 22.32 -4.20 5.48
CA LYS A 190 23.67 -4.07 4.92
C LYS A 190 24.36 -5.41 4.68
N ASP A 191 24.12 -6.38 5.56
CA ASP A 191 24.66 -7.74 5.51
C ASP A 191 23.75 -8.74 4.76
N GLY A 192 22.75 -8.24 4.03
CA GLY A 192 21.99 -9.03 3.04
C GLY A 192 20.83 -9.84 3.61
N VAL A 193 20.35 -9.51 4.82
CA VAL A 193 19.16 -10.13 5.40
C VAL A 193 17.92 -9.39 4.92
N ALA A 194 16.97 -10.12 4.33
CA ALA A 194 15.68 -9.59 3.93
C ALA A 194 14.70 -9.62 5.12
N PHE A 195 13.94 -8.54 5.33
CA PHE A 195 12.95 -8.45 6.40
C PHE A 195 11.78 -7.54 6.01
N CYS A 196 10.68 -7.61 6.75
CA CYS A 196 9.50 -6.77 6.50
C CYS A 196 9.61 -5.43 7.24
N LEU A 197 9.49 -4.32 6.52
CA LEU A 197 9.35 -2.97 7.07
C LEU A 197 8.78 -2.04 5.99
N ASP A 198 7.94 -1.08 6.40
CA ASP A 198 7.18 -0.25 5.45
C ASP A 198 8.08 0.63 4.58
N SER A 199 9.12 1.22 5.19
CA SER A 199 10.08 2.07 4.51
C SER A 199 11.52 1.56 4.64
N PRO A 200 12.39 1.79 3.64
CA PRO A 200 13.83 1.64 3.83
C PRO A 200 14.40 2.67 4.82
N ASP A 201 13.76 3.84 5.01
CA ASP A 201 14.13 4.83 6.03
C ASP A 201 13.54 4.45 7.39
N LEU A 202 14.40 4.14 8.34
CA LEU A 202 14.06 3.65 9.67
C LEU A 202 13.57 4.75 10.61
N ILE A 203 13.70 6.03 10.24
CA ILE A 203 13.38 7.17 11.12
C ILE A 203 11.89 7.22 11.49
N GLY A 204 11.00 6.95 10.53
CA GLY A 204 9.56 7.01 10.77
C GLY A 204 9.10 5.85 11.66
N ASP A 205 9.48 4.63 11.29
CA ASP A 205 8.85 3.41 11.79
C ASP A 205 9.48 2.89 13.09
N THR A 206 10.61 3.48 13.49
CA THR A 206 11.40 2.99 14.60
C THR A 206 12.01 4.13 15.42
N ASN A 207 12.68 3.75 16.49
CA ASN A 207 13.41 4.65 17.35
C ASN A 207 14.86 4.93 16.88
N ALA A 208 15.20 4.68 15.61
CA ALA A 208 16.56 4.71 15.06
C ALA A 208 17.29 6.05 15.26
N VAL A 209 16.58 7.18 15.21
CA VAL A 209 17.14 8.53 15.41
C VAL A 209 17.94 8.63 16.72
N MET A 210 17.51 7.94 17.78
CA MET A 210 18.17 8.06 19.09
C MET A 210 19.55 7.39 19.16
N THR A 211 19.82 6.41 18.29
CA THR A 211 21.01 5.57 18.39
C THR A 211 21.89 5.65 17.15
N PHE A 212 21.29 5.87 15.97
CA PHE A 212 21.96 5.79 14.68
C PHE A 212 21.96 7.12 13.91
N MET A 213 21.79 8.26 14.59
CA MET A 213 21.86 9.58 13.95
C MET A 213 23.18 9.81 13.19
N SER A 214 24.29 9.22 13.65
CA SER A 214 25.58 9.26 12.96
C SER A 214 25.60 8.52 11.61
N HIS A 215 24.61 7.67 11.35
CA HIS A 215 24.43 6.95 10.08
C HIS A 215 23.45 7.67 9.16
N SER A 216 23.04 8.90 9.51
CA SER A 216 22.18 9.70 8.64
C SER A 216 22.88 10.00 7.31
N SER A 217 22.24 9.66 6.20
CA SER A 217 22.78 9.81 4.86
C SER A 217 21.71 10.38 3.90
N SER A 218 22.14 10.88 2.75
CA SER A 218 21.24 11.41 1.71
C SER A 218 21.20 10.42 0.54
N VAL A 219 20.01 9.96 0.17
CA VAL A 219 19.77 9.09 -0.98
C VAL A 219 18.63 9.68 -1.82
N PRO A 220 18.94 10.61 -2.75
CA PRO A 220 17.94 11.37 -3.51
C PRO A 220 16.98 10.53 -4.35
N GLU A 221 17.40 9.32 -4.72
CA GLU A 221 16.58 8.35 -5.46
C GLU A 221 15.42 7.79 -4.61
N ILE A 222 15.56 7.82 -3.27
CA ILE A 222 14.53 7.35 -2.33
C ILE A 222 13.71 8.53 -1.83
N GLN A 223 14.38 9.57 -1.30
CA GLN A 223 13.72 10.73 -0.71
C GLN A 223 14.63 11.97 -0.71
N LYS A 224 14.02 13.15 -0.55
CA LYS A 224 14.74 14.43 -0.53
C LYS A 224 15.50 14.68 0.77
N GLU A 225 14.94 14.25 1.89
CA GLU A 225 15.50 14.48 3.21
C GLU A 225 16.51 13.40 3.58
N ASN A 226 17.43 13.72 4.48
CA ASN A 226 18.35 12.71 5.00
C ASN A 226 17.57 11.67 5.82
N GLY A 227 17.93 10.39 5.64
CA GLY A 227 17.31 9.26 6.32
C GLY A 227 18.34 8.45 7.11
N ILE A 228 17.87 7.47 7.88
CA ILE A 228 18.70 6.38 8.41
C ILE A 228 18.23 5.11 7.71
N PHE A 229 18.98 4.63 6.74
CA PHE A 229 18.49 3.59 5.86
C PHE A 229 18.83 2.18 6.35
N SER A 230 17.89 1.24 6.17
CA SER A 230 18.04 -0.18 6.48
C SER A 230 19.27 -0.83 5.86
N PHE A 231 19.60 -0.48 4.62
CA PHE A 231 20.78 -1.00 3.91
C PHE A 231 22.12 -0.43 4.41
N ASP A 232 22.10 0.56 5.29
CA ASP A 232 23.30 1.10 5.95
C ASP A 232 23.60 0.44 7.31
N LEU A 233 22.65 -0.32 7.86
CA LEU A 233 22.77 -1.02 9.15
C LEU A 233 22.81 -2.55 8.97
N THR A 234 23.57 -3.24 9.82
CA THR A 234 23.56 -4.71 9.91
C THR A 234 22.26 -5.22 10.52
N TRP A 235 21.90 -6.47 10.25
CA TRP A 235 20.73 -7.09 10.86
C TRP A 235 20.78 -7.04 12.39
N SER A 236 21.95 -7.28 12.98
CA SER A 236 22.13 -7.22 14.43
C SER A 236 21.86 -5.83 15.03
N GLU A 237 22.17 -4.75 14.30
CA GLU A 237 21.85 -3.38 14.70
C GLU A 237 20.36 -3.11 14.57
N ILE A 238 19.74 -3.52 13.47
CA ILE A 238 18.30 -3.36 13.21
C ILE A 238 17.47 -4.06 14.29
N GLN A 239 17.88 -5.25 14.74
CA GLN A 239 17.20 -5.99 15.82
C GLN A 239 17.19 -5.27 17.17
N THR A 240 18.02 -4.24 17.36
CA THR A 240 18.01 -3.42 18.59
C THR A 240 16.93 -2.33 18.59
N LEU A 241 16.36 -2.03 17.42
CA LEU A 241 15.36 -0.99 17.25
C LEU A 241 14.02 -1.40 17.83
N LYS A 242 13.26 -0.41 18.26
CA LYS A 242 11.87 -0.56 18.71
C LYS A 242 10.94 0.02 17.66
N PRO A 243 9.97 -0.76 17.15
CA PRO A 243 9.00 -0.29 16.17
C PRO A 243 8.01 0.69 16.82
N GLN A 244 7.45 1.58 16.02
CA GLN A 244 6.49 2.61 16.43
C GLN A 244 5.22 2.54 15.57
N ILE A 245 4.08 2.91 16.15
CA ILE A 245 2.84 3.06 15.40
C ILE A 245 2.89 4.36 14.62
N ILE A 246 2.57 4.30 13.34
CA ILE A 246 2.40 5.47 12.47
C ILE A 246 1.10 5.31 11.70
N SER A 247 0.41 6.43 11.50
CA SER A 247 -0.62 6.51 10.48
C SER A 247 0.02 6.88 9.14
N PRO A 248 0.01 6.01 8.12
CA PRO A 248 0.63 6.28 6.82
C PRO A 248 -0.06 7.45 6.08
N PHE A 249 -1.23 7.87 6.54
CA PHE A 249 -1.98 8.98 5.96
C PHE A 249 -1.73 10.32 6.67
N GLY A 250 -1.08 10.32 7.84
CA GLY A 250 -0.93 11.49 8.70
C GLY A 250 0.11 12.53 8.25
N GLN A 251 1.07 12.18 7.39
CA GLN A 251 2.21 13.06 7.09
C GLN A 251 1.98 14.06 5.93
N ASN A 252 0.94 13.88 5.11
CA ASN A 252 0.64 14.78 3.97
C ASN A 252 -0.75 15.44 4.03
N ALA A 253 -1.50 15.25 5.10
CA ALA A 253 -2.69 16.06 5.36
C ALA A 253 -2.21 17.41 5.90
N GLY A 254 -2.19 18.45 5.06
CA GLY A 254 -1.82 19.83 5.41
C GLY A 254 -2.71 20.42 6.51
N TYR A 255 -2.51 19.98 7.75
CA TYR A 255 -2.99 20.65 8.94
C TYR A 255 -1.99 21.76 9.28
N GLN A 256 -2.21 22.93 8.70
CA GLN A 256 -1.83 24.16 9.39
C GLN A 256 -2.61 24.17 10.71
N SER A 257 -1.92 23.91 11.82
CA SER A 257 -2.44 24.26 13.14
C SER A 257 -2.89 25.72 13.10
N PRO A 258 -4.13 26.06 13.50
CA PRO A 258 -4.47 27.47 13.70
C PRO A 258 -3.54 28.02 14.79
N GLU A 259 -2.87 29.13 14.49
CA GLU A 259 -2.07 29.85 15.48
C GLU A 259 -2.93 30.19 16.71
N PRO A 260 -2.41 30.05 17.93
CA PRO A 260 -3.14 30.42 19.13
C PRO A 260 -3.31 31.94 19.17
N GLY A 261 -4.56 32.39 19.11
CA GLY A 261 -4.97 33.75 19.49
C GLY A 261 -5.09 33.92 20.99
#